data_AF-A0A7S4LWX0-F1
#
_entry.id   AF-A0A7S4LWX0-F1
#
_cell.length_a   1.000
_cell.length_b   1.000
_cell.length_c   1.000
_cell.angle_alpha   90.00
_cell.angle_beta   90.00
_cell.angle_gamma   90.00
#
_symmetry.space_group_name_H-M   'P 1'
#
loop_
_entity.id
_entity.type
_entity.pdbx_description
1 polymer ?
#
loop_
_entity_poly.entity_id
_entity_poly.type
_entity_poly.pdbx_seq_one_letter_code
_entity_poly.pdbx_strand_id
1 'polypeptide(L)'
;MRFHGDFSELNHLINLYFGQDYDLFTDAETVEGVIDGFLEQNGYQVIGDILEEVREFQATYAGRLSEEMAIQFSADFVPESWGTTVQEFFTLVQQKAEKKLAALKCSERSQ
;
A
#
# COMPACT_ATOMS: atom_id res chain seq x y z
N MET A 1 1.57 5.05 26.47
CA MET A 1 0.78 5.95 25.62
C MET A 1 1.54 6.20 24.33
N ARG A 2 1.05 5.63 23.23
CA ARG A 2 1.08 6.14 21.85
C ARG A 2 0.26 5.12 21.05
N PHE A 3 -0.99 5.44 20.76
CA PHE A 3 -1.71 4.77 19.69
C PHE A 3 -1.10 5.35 18.41
N HIS A 4 -0.14 4.63 17.82
CA HIS A 4 0.14 4.81 16.40
C HIS A 4 -1.01 4.10 15.68
N GLY A 5 -1.50 4.64 14.55
CA GLY A 5 -2.55 4.02 13.76
C GLY A 5 -2.28 2.54 13.52
N ASP A 6 -3.36 1.75 13.49
CA ASP A 6 -3.27 0.37 13.07
C ASP A 6 -2.98 0.38 11.56
N PHE A 7 -1.75 0.04 11.17
CA PHE A 7 -1.33 -0.02 9.76
C PHE A 7 -1.67 -1.39 9.15
N SER A 8 -2.88 -1.88 9.44
CA SER A 8 -3.31 -3.24 9.14
C SER A 8 -3.29 -3.56 7.65
N GLU A 9 -3.78 -2.67 6.80
CA GLU A 9 -3.84 -2.87 5.36
C GLU A 9 -2.50 -2.59 4.67
N LEU A 10 -1.70 -1.67 5.21
CA LEU A 10 -0.31 -1.49 4.78
C LEU A 10 0.54 -2.72 5.09
N ASN A 11 0.40 -3.29 6.30
CA ASN A 11 1.04 -4.55 6.68
C ASN A 11 0.57 -5.70 5.77
N HIS A 12 -0.72 -5.75 5.46
CA HIS A 12 -1.32 -6.76 4.59
C HIS A 12 -0.77 -6.68 3.16
N LEU A 13 -0.75 -5.48 2.56
CA LEU A 13 -0.15 -5.23 1.26
C LEU A 13 1.31 -5.71 1.23
N ILE A 14 2.12 -5.30 2.20
CA ILE A 14 3.55 -5.62 2.20
C ILE A 14 3.77 -7.12 2.41
N ASN A 15 3.20 -7.69 3.47
CA ASN A 15 3.52 -9.07 3.85
C ASN A 15 3.01 -10.10 2.86
N LEU A 16 1.83 -9.89 2.25
CA LEU A 16 1.26 -10.87 1.33
C LEU A 16 1.63 -10.61 -0.13
N TYR A 17 1.76 -9.35 -0.55
CA TYR A 17 1.95 -9.03 -1.97
C TYR A 17 3.39 -8.66 -2.33
N PHE A 18 4.24 -8.32 -1.35
CA PHE A 18 5.67 -8.10 -1.55
C PHE A 18 6.56 -9.11 -0.81
N GLY A 19 6.00 -9.80 0.20
CA GLY A 19 6.70 -10.78 1.02
C GLY A 19 7.02 -12.09 0.30
N GLN A 20 7.47 -13.08 1.07
CA GLN A 20 8.03 -14.33 0.53
C GLN A 20 7.03 -15.16 -0.28
N ASP A 21 5.74 -15.08 0.04
CA ASP A 21 4.67 -15.85 -0.59
C ASP A 21 3.88 -15.01 -1.62
N TYR A 22 4.49 -13.97 -2.20
CA TYR A 22 3.79 -13.05 -3.13
C TYR A 22 3.22 -13.77 -4.36
N ASP A 23 3.86 -14.84 -4.81
CA ASP A 23 3.46 -15.67 -5.95
C ASP A 23 2.12 -16.39 -5.73
N LEU A 24 1.65 -16.48 -4.48
CA LEU A 24 0.30 -16.97 -4.15
C LEU A 24 -0.81 -15.94 -4.44
N PHE A 25 -0.46 -14.66 -4.52
CA PHE A 25 -1.42 -13.55 -4.62
C PHE A 25 -1.29 -12.76 -5.93
N THR A 26 -0.10 -12.74 -6.54
CA THR A 26 0.15 -12.01 -7.78
C THR A 26 1.37 -12.55 -8.56
N ASP A 27 1.25 -12.56 -9.88
CA ASP A 27 2.38 -12.80 -10.81
C ASP A 27 3.07 -11.49 -11.24
N ALA A 28 2.73 -10.36 -10.61
CA ALA A 28 3.24 -9.06 -11.00
C ALA A 28 4.71 -8.88 -10.59
N GLU A 29 5.54 -8.47 -11.56
CA GLU A 29 6.96 -8.19 -11.34
C GLU A 29 7.27 -6.69 -11.12
N THR A 30 6.23 -5.85 -11.10
CA THR A 30 6.37 -4.39 -10.92
C THR A 30 5.59 -3.94 -9.69
N VAL A 31 6.10 -2.94 -8.97
CA VAL A 31 5.42 -2.31 -7.82
C VAL A 31 4.00 -1.88 -8.21
N GLU A 32 3.86 -1.32 -9.42
CA GLU A 32 2.57 -0.89 -9.94
C GLU A 32 1.57 -2.04 -10.09
N GLY A 33 2.00 -3.15 -10.69
CA GLY A 33 1.15 -4.32 -10.90
C GLY A 33 0.79 -5.01 -9.59
N VAL A 34 1.72 -5.04 -8.62
CA VAL A 34 1.46 -5.58 -7.29
C VAL A 34 0.39 -4.77 -6.55
N ILE A 35 0.51 -3.43 -6.56
CA ILE A 35 -0.49 -2.53 -5.97
C ILE A 35 -1.83 -2.67 -6.69
N ASP A 36 -1.84 -2.74 -8.03
CA ASP A 36 -3.07 -2.92 -8.79
C ASP A 36 -3.76 -4.25 -8.42
N GLY A 37 -3.00 -5.33 -8.28
CA GLY A 37 -3.51 -6.63 -7.85
C GLY A 37 -4.18 -6.58 -6.47
N PHE A 38 -3.54 -5.95 -5.49
CA PHE A 38 -4.13 -5.73 -4.16
C PHE A 38 -5.45 -4.95 -4.25
N LEU A 39 -5.47 -3.85 -5.01
CA LEU A 39 -6.64 -2.98 -5.16
C LEU A 39 -7.78 -3.63 -5.95
N GLU A 40 -7.48 -4.55 -6.86
CA GLU A 40 -8.48 -5.30 -7.63
C GLU A 40 -9.16 -6.39 -6.83
N GLN A 41 -8.43 -7.02 -5.90
CA GLN A 41 -8.94 -8.10 -5.06
C GLN A 41 -9.72 -7.60 -3.84
N ASN A 42 -9.61 -6.31 -3.50
CA ASN A 42 -10.21 -5.72 -2.30
C ASN A 42 -11.36 -4.73 -2.58
N GLY A 43 -12.24 -4.58 -1.58
CA GLY A 43 -13.43 -3.74 -1.64
C GLY A 43 -13.21 -2.28 -1.22
N TYR A 44 -14.24 -1.45 -1.38
CA TYR A 44 -14.20 0.00 -1.09
C TYR A 44 -13.64 0.35 0.30
N GLN A 45 -14.00 -0.42 1.32
CA GLN A 45 -13.55 -0.18 2.69
C GLN A 45 -12.03 -0.36 2.83
N VAL A 46 -11.50 -1.53 2.46
CA VAL A 46 -10.05 -1.84 2.51
C VAL A 46 -9.23 -0.83 1.70
N ILE A 47 -9.72 -0.41 0.52
CA ILE A 47 -9.03 0.59 -0.29
C ILE A 47 -9.06 1.97 0.37
N GLY A 48 -10.13 2.31 1.09
CA GLY A 48 -10.21 3.51 1.91
C GLY A 48 -9.23 3.49 3.07
N ASP A 49 -9.15 2.35 3.75
CA ASP A 49 -8.32 2.14 4.94
C ASP A 49 -6.83 2.22 4.57
N ILE A 50 -6.37 1.53 3.52
CA ILE A 50 -4.97 1.64 3.08
C ILE A 50 -4.59 3.06 2.66
N LEU A 51 -5.51 3.83 2.07
CA LEU A 51 -5.26 5.22 1.69
C LEU A 51 -5.07 6.12 2.92
N GLU A 52 -5.87 5.90 3.97
CA GLU A 52 -5.74 6.61 5.24
C GLU A 52 -4.45 6.21 5.96
N GLU A 53 -4.19 4.91 6.07
CA GLU A 53 -2.99 4.35 6.71
C GLU A 53 -1.70 4.86 6.06
N VAL A 54 -1.61 4.89 4.72
CA VAL A 54 -0.45 5.43 4.01
C VAL A 54 -0.22 6.91 4.32
N ARG A 55 -1.29 7.71 4.34
CA ARG A 55 -1.20 9.14 4.67
C ARG A 55 -0.78 9.35 6.12
N GLU A 56 -1.34 8.55 7.04
CA GLU A 56 -0.99 8.58 8.44
C GLU A 56 0.47 8.16 8.65
N PHE A 57 0.94 7.11 7.99
CA PHE A 57 2.31 6.64 8.06
C PHE A 57 3.28 7.73 7.60
N GLN A 58 3.02 8.34 6.44
CA GLN A 58 3.83 9.44 5.93
C GLN A 58 3.85 10.66 6.86
N ALA A 59 2.70 11.04 7.43
CA ALA A 59 2.62 12.15 8.36
C ALA A 59 3.34 11.86 9.69
N THR A 60 3.18 10.64 10.20
CA THR A 60 3.74 10.19 11.49
C THR A 60 5.27 10.09 11.44
N TYR A 61 5.80 9.64 10.31
CA TYR A 61 7.24 9.40 10.11
C TYR A 61 7.87 10.43 9.17
N ALA A 62 7.26 11.61 9.03
CA ALA A 62 7.82 12.71 8.27
C ALA A 62 9.27 13.02 8.72
N GLY A 63 10.20 13.04 7.77
CA GLY A 63 11.64 13.23 8.03
C GLY A 63 12.43 11.96 8.39
N ARG A 64 11.76 10.84 8.65
CA ARG A 64 12.37 9.51 8.91
C ARG A 64 11.64 8.35 8.23
N LEU A 65 10.92 8.65 7.14
CA LEU A 65 10.02 7.71 6.47
C LEU A 65 10.77 6.45 5.99
N SER A 66 11.94 6.62 5.37
CA SER A 66 12.75 5.49 4.92
C SER A 66 13.32 4.66 6.07
N GLU A 67 13.70 5.30 7.18
CA GLU A 67 14.19 4.59 8.37
C GLU A 67 13.08 3.72 8.96
N GLU A 68 11.88 4.29 9.11
CA GLU A 68 10.74 3.57 9.67
C GLU A 68 10.27 2.46 8.73
N MET A 69 10.27 2.69 7.41
CA MET A 69 9.98 1.65 6.42
C MET A 69 10.94 0.45 6.56
N ALA A 70 12.24 0.72 6.70
CA ALA A 70 13.22 -0.34 6.88
C ALA A 70 13.05 -1.08 8.21
N ILE A 71 12.74 -0.37 9.31
CA ILE A 71 12.49 -0.96 10.63
C ILE A 71 11.31 -1.92 10.59
N GLN A 72 10.22 -1.53 9.92
CA GLN A 72 8.97 -2.30 9.96
C GLN A 72 8.90 -3.38 8.88
N PHE A 73 9.50 -3.17 7.70
CA PHE A 73 9.18 -3.96 6.51
C PHE A 73 10.36 -4.56 5.77
N SER A 74 11.62 -4.31 6.17
CA SER A 74 12.79 -4.78 5.40
C SER A 74 12.93 -6.30 5.28
N ALA A 75 12.22 -7.08 6.10
CA ALA A 75 12.15 -8.53 5.98
C ALA A 75 11.35 -8.99 4.74
N ASP A 76 10.37 -8.18 4.33
CA ASP A 76 9.41 -8.54 3.29
C ASP A 76 9.53 -7.64 2.05
N PHE A 77 9.84 -6.36 2.24
CA PHE A 77 9.86 -5.39 1.15
C PHE A 77 11.02 -4.39 1.29
N VAL A 78 11.85 -4.36 0.25
CA VAL A 78 12.91 -3.37 0.04
C VAL A 78 12.59 -2.62 -1.27
N PRO A 79 12.12 -1.37 -1.22
CA PRO A 79 11.70 -0.60 -2.40
C PRO A 79 12.73 -0.58 -3.54
N GLU A 80 14.01 -0.46 -3.19
CA GLU A 80 15.10 -0.38 -4.16
C GLU A 80 15.26 -1.67 -4.97
N SER A 81 14.96 -2.84 -4.39
CA SER A 81 14.95 -4.13 -5.09
C SER A 81 13.86 -4.22 -6.15
N TRP A 82 12.84 -3.36 -6.04
CA TRP A 82 11.73 -3.25 -6.99
C TRP A 82 11.83 -2.02 -7.91
N GLY A 83 13.00 -1.36 -7.93
CA GLY A 83 13.24 -0.20 -8.80
C GLY A 83 12.46 1.06 -8.41
N THR A 84 12.07 1.19 -7.14
CA THR A 84 11.39 2.38 -6.62
C THR A 84 12.08 2.90 -5.35
N THR A 85 11.67 4.08 -4.89
CA THR A 85 12.04 4.62 -3.58
C THR A 85 10.87 4.52 -2.61
N VAL A 86 11.15 4.60 -1.31
CA VAL A 86 10.10 4.66 -0.27
C VAL A 86 9.06 5.75 -0.57
N GLN A 87 9.52 6.94 -0.97
CA GLN A 87 8.64 8.07 -1.27
C GLN A 87 7.75 7.78 -2.48
N GLU A 88 8.32 7.25 -3.56
CA GLU A 88 7.58 6.89 -4.77
C GLU A 88 6.57 5.77 -4.52
N PHE A 89 6.94 4.74 -3.74
CA PHE A 89 6.03 3.68 -3.33
C PHE A 89 4.77 4.24 -2.66
N PHE A 90 4.93 5.04 -1.60
CA PHE A 90 3.77 5.60 -0.88
C PHE A 90 2.96 6.57 -1.75
N THR A 91 3.60 7.34 -2.62
CA THR A 91 2.90 8.20 -3.58
C THR A 91 2.09 7.37 -4.58
N LEU A 92 2.64 6.25 -5.04
CA LEU A 92 1.98 5.37 -6.00
C LEU A 92 0.77 4.65 -5.40
N VAL A 93 0.89 4.14 -4.17
CA VAL A 93 -0.24 3.53 -3.43
C VAL A 93 -1.40 4.53 -3.30
N GLN A 94 -1.11 5.78 -2.91
CA GLN A 94 -2.14 6.82 -2.80
C GLN A 94 -2.84 7.10 -4.13
N GLN A 95 -2.07 7.35 -5.19
CA GLN A 95 -2.63 7.68 -6.50
C GLN A 95 -3.53 6.56 -7.04
N LYS A 96 -3.10 5.30 -6.89
CA LYS A 96 -3.87 4.15 -7.35
C LYS A 96 -5.12 3.91 -6.49
N ALA A 97 -5.01 4.01 -5.16
CA ALA A 97 -6.16 3.88 -4.26
C ALA A 97 -7.22 4.96 -4.51
N GLU A 98 -6.81 6.24 -4.63
CA GLU A 98 -7.70 7.36 -4.95
C GLU A 98 -8.43 7.13 -6.29
N LYS A 99 -7.68 6.71 -7.32
CA LYS A 99 -8.26 6.40 -8.63
C LYS A 99 -9.27 5.25 -8.55
N LYS A 100 -8.96 4.19 -7.80
CA LYS A 100 -9.85 3.04 -7.63
C LYS A 100 -11.12 3.42 -6.88
N LEU A 101 -11.02 4.17 -5.79
CA LEU A 101 -12.19 4.67 -5.04
C LEU A 101 -13.08 5.56 -5.90
N ALA A 102 -12.51 6.44 -6.72
CA ALA A 102 -13.27 7.26 -7.65
C ALA A 102 -14.04 6.40 -8.67
N ALA A 103 -13.40 5.35 -9.21
CA ALA A 103 -14.03 4.42 -10.13
C ALA A 103 -15.20 3.65 -9.47
N LEU A 104 -15.01 3.16 -8.25
CA LEU A 104 -16.05 2.43 -7.49
C LEU A 104 -17.28 3.32 -7.21
N LYS A 105 -17.07 4.58 -6.82
CA LYS A 105 -18.17 5.55 -6.62
C LYS A 105 -18.94 5.84 -7.91
N CYS A 106 -18.27 5.85 -9.06
CA CYS A 106 -18.91 6.06 -10.36
C CYS A 106 -19.74 4.84 -10.78
N SER A 107 -19.30 3.61 -10.45
CA SER A 107 -20.08 2.41 -10.74
C SER A 107 -21.37 2.31 -9.93
N GLU A 108 -21.34 2.67 -8.63
CA GLU A 108 -22.52 2.63 -7.76
C GLU A 108 -23.58 3.67 -8.14
N ARG A 109 -23.17 4.82 -8.71
CA ARG A 109 -24.07 5.89 -9.15
C ARG A 109 -24.72 5.64 -10.52
N SER A 110 -24.28 4.61 -11.22
CA SER A 110 -24.75 4.25 -12.56
C SER A 110 -25.74 3.07 -12.55
N GLN A 111 -26.07 2.55 -11.37
CA GLN A 111 -27.12 1.54 -11.12
C GLN A 111 -28.35 2.21 -10.48
#